data_AF-A0A4P6VUA4-F1
#
_entry.id   AF-A0A4P6VUA4-F1
#
_cell.length_a   1.000
_cell.length_b   1.000
_cell.length_c   1.000
_cell.angle_alpha   90.00
_cell.angle_beta   90.00
_cell.angle_gamma   90.00
#
_symmetry.space_group_name_H-M   'P 1'
#
loop_
_entity.id
_entity.type
_entity.pdbx_description
1 polymer ?
#
loop_
_entity_poly.entity_id
_entity_poly.type
_entity_poly.pdbx_seq_one_letter_code
_entity_poly.pdbx_strand_id
1 'polypeptide(L)'
;MKKFFLLVVIVLLLITFSDTDMLRPYRDQLYELIQDNVPSVGDNKDAALRKIQKQLLTLSEQWGEEQRAVLEKASSSIENIKKFHRNYCINNDFNPILFGDPLKQSCVVIENNYDNLLKP
;
A
#
# COMPACT_ATOMS: atom_id res chain seq x y z
N MET A 1 4.01 24.08 -27.15
CA MET A 1 3.01 22.98 -27.23
C MET A 1 3.64 21.58 -27.30
N LYS A 2 4.70 21.33 -28.09
CA LYS A 2 5.37 20.01 -28.18
C LYS A 2 5.94 19.46 -26.86
N LYS A 3 6.50 20.33 -26.00
CA LYS A 3 7.10 19.95 -24.70
C LYS A 3 6.04 19.51 -23.67
N PHE A 4 4.85 20.11 -23.72
CA PHE A 4 3.75 19.76 -22.83
C PHE A 4 3.13 18.43 -23.25
N PHE A 5 2.94 18.24 -24.56
CA PHE A 5 2.51 16.95 -25.11
C PHE A 5 3.50 15.83 -24.77
N LEU A 6 4.80 16.10 -24.86
CA LEU A 6 5.83 15.13 -24.49
C LEU A 6 5.77 14.75 -22.99
N LEU A 7 5.55 15.72 -22.10
CA LEU A 7 5.37 15.45 -20.68
C LEU A 7 4.12 14.60 -20.41
N VAL A 8 2.99 14.93 -21.05
CA VAL A 8 1.75 14.17 -20.92
C VAL A 8 1.93 12.73 -21.40
N VAL A 9 2.66 12.52 -22.51
CA VAL A 9 2.98 11.19 -23.01
C VAL A 9 3.88 10.42 -22.03
N ILE A 10 4.90 11.07 -21.45
CA ILE A 10 5.76 10.43 -20.44
C ILE A 10 4.95 10.02 -19.20
N VAL A 11 4.07 10.89 -18.71
CA VAL A 11 3.21 10.58 -17.55
C VAL A 11 2.26 9.44 -17.87
N LEU A 12 1.67 9.42 -19.08
CA LEU A 12 0.83 8.30 -19.52
C LEU A 12 1.63 7.00 -19.59
N LEU A 13 2.83 7.00 -20.17
CA LEU A 13 3.68 5.81 -20.23
C LEU A 13 4.05 5.31 -18.84
N LEU A 14 4.36 6.20 -17.88
CA LEU A 14 4.64 5.81 -16.51
C LEU A 14 3.43 5.13 -15.84
N ILE A 15 2.21 5.60 -16.11
CA ILE A 15 0.98 4.98 -15.60
C ILE A 15 0.70 3.64 -16.30
N THR A 16 0.94 3.52 -17.61
CA THR A 16 0.66 2.27 -18.35
C THR A 16 1.68 1.18 -18.03
N PHE A 17 2.95 1.54 -17.80
CA PHE A 17 4.01 0.58 -17.49
C PHE A 17 4.15 0.27 -16.00
N SER A 18 3.52 1.03 -15.09
CA SER A 18 3.59 0.77 -13.64
C SER A 18 3.02 -0.58 -13.22
N ASP A 19 2.21 -1.23 -14.06
CA ASP A 19 1.66 -2.57 -13.82
C ASP A 19 2.58 -3.70 -14.32
N THR A 20 3.78 -3.40 -14.83
CA THR A 20 4.73 -4.43 -15.25
C THR A 20 5.64 -4.85 -14.08
N ASP A 21 5.69 -6.15 -13.80
CA ASP A 21 6.52 -6.79 -12.78
C ASP A 21 8.01 -6.41 -12.81
N MET A 22 8.48 -5.89 -13.95
CA MET A 22 9.86 -5.47 -14.19
C MET A 22 10.26 -4.22 -13.39
N LEU A 23 9.29 -3.39 -12.97
CA LEU A 23 9.56 -2.12 -12.26
C LEU A 23 9.54 -2.25 -10.74
N ARG A 24 9.19 -3.42 -10.19
CA ARG A 24 9.19 -3.71 -8.75
C ARG A 24 10.45 -3.19 -8.01
N PRO A 25 11.69 -3.53 -8.43
CA PRO A 25 12.89 -3.13 -7.68
C PRO A 25 13.15 -1.62 -7.72
N TYR A 26 12.76 -0.93 -8.79
CA TYR A 26 12.90 0.52 -8.88
C TYR A 26 11.85 1.26 -8.06
N ARG A 27 10.64 0.69 -7.94
CA ARG A 27 9.58 1.22 -7.10
C ARG A 27 9.96 1.16 -5.63
N ASP A 28 10.52 0.04 -5.19
CA ASP A 28 10.98 -0.15 -3.81
C ASP A 28 12.06 0.87 -3.43
N GLN A 29 13.03 1.11 -4.33
CA GLN A 29 14.06 2.14 -4.14
C GLN A 29 13.49 3.55 -4.08
N LEU A 30 12.48 3.87 -4.90
CA LEU A 30 11.81 5.17 -4.85
C LEU A 30 11.01 5.36 -3.56
N TYR A 31 10.38 4.30 -3.04
CA TYR A 31 9.71 4.36 -1.74
C TYR A 31 10.69 4.62 -0.61
N GLU A 32 11.84 3.93 -0.58
CA GLU A 32 12.89 4.19 0.39
C GLU A 32 13.40 5.63 0.29
N LEU A 33 13.70 6.10 -0.93
CA LEU A 33 14.24 7.45 -1.16
C LEU A 33 13.26 8.57 -0.80
N ILE A 34 11.96 8.40 -1.06
CA ILE A 34 10.94 9.38 -0.68
C ILE A 34 10.74 9.40 0.85
N GLN A 35 10.90 8.27 1.52
CA GLN A 35 10.72 8.16 2.97
C GLN A 35 11.88 8.75 3.77
N ASP A 36 13.12 8.64 3.27
CA ASP A 36 14.31 9.18 3.96
C ASP A 36 14.38 10.72 3.99
N ASN A 37 13.59 11.41 3.16
CA ASN A 37 13.71 12.86 2.94
C ASN A 37 12.61 13.73 3.58
N VAL A 38 11.75 13.19 4.46
CA VAL A 38 10.67 13.96 5.12
C VAL A 38 10.99 14.19 6.62
N PRO A 39 11.19 15.44 7.09
CA PRO A 39 11.48 15.73 8.51
C PRO A 39 10.24 15.60 9.41
N SER A 40 10.44 14.99 10.58
CA SER A 40 9.43 14.35 11.44
C SER A 40 8.67 15.28 12.41
N VAL A 41 7.34 15.28 12.28
CA VAL A 41 6.34 15.24 13.37
C VAL A 41 5.63 13.85 13.38
N GLY A 42 6.04 12.94 12.46
CA GLY A 42 5.31 11.74 12.03
C GLY A 42 5.92 10.39 12.45
N ASP A 43 7.00 10.37 13.23
CA ASP A 43 7.76 9.14 13.53
C ASP A 43 6.92 7.95 13.99
N ASN A 44 5.88 8.19 14.81
CA ASN A 44 5.01 7.13 15.31
C ASN A 44 4.04 6.57 14.24
N LYS A 45 3.53 7.44 13.36
CA LYS A 45 2.60 7.04 12.29
C LYS A 45 3.32 6.29 11.19
N ASP A 46 4.50 6.77 10.82
CA ASP A 46 5.32 6.12 9.79
C ASP A 46 5.86 4.78 10.30
N ALA A 47 6.24 4.69 11.57
CA ALA A 47 6.59 3.41 12.19
C ALA A 47 5.40 2.43 12.22
N ALA A 48 4.20 2.91 12.56
CA ALA A 48 2.98 2.08 12.53
C ALA A 48 2.64 1.60 11.11
N LEU A 49 2.76 2.48 10.11
CA LEU A 49 2.57 2.15 8.70
C LEU A 49 3.55 1.06 8.26
N ARG A 50 4.85 1.25 8.51
CA ARG A 50 5.90 0.27 8.20
C ARG A 50 5.64 -1.08 8.87
N LYS A 51 5.20 -1.06 10.13
CA LYS A 51 4.87 -2.29 10.87
C LYS A 51 3.71 -3.05 10.24
N ILE A 52 2.63 -2.34 9.89
CA ILE A 52 1.46 -2.94 9.23
C ILE A 52 1.87 -3.51 7.86
N GLN A 53 2.58 -2.73 7.05
CA GLN A 53 3.05 -3.17 5.73
C GLN A 53 3.87 -4.46 5.85
N LYS A 54 4.85 -4.49 6.75
CA LYS A 54 5.68 -5.69 6.97
C LYS A 54 4.83 -6.90 7.36
N GLN A 55 3.91 -6.75 8.32
CA GLN A 55 3.06 -7.84 8.78
C GLN A 55 2.13 -8.38 7.68
N LEU A 56 1.51 -7.48 6.90
CA LEU A 56 0.65 -7.86 5.78
C LEU A 56 1.43 -8.57 4.67
N LEU A 57 2.61 -8.06 4.31
CA LEU A 57 3.44 -8.67 3.27
C LEU A 57 3.96 -10.05 3.70
N THR A 58 4.38 -10.22 4.95
CA THR A 58 4.75 -11.54 5.49
C THR A 58 3.58 -12.51 5.47
N LEU A 59 2.37 -12.08 5.86
CA LEU A 59 1.19 -12.94 5.79
C LEU A 59 0.84 -13.35 4.36
N SER A 60 1.07 -12.47 3.39
CA SER A 60 0.73 -12.73 1.97
C SER A 60 1.66 -13.71 1.26
N GLU A 61 2.84 -14.02 1.81
CA GLU A 61 3.80 -14.94 1.20
C GLU A 61 3.22 -16.35 0.98
N GLN A 62 2.21 -16.73 1.76
CA GLN A 62 1.50 -18.02 1.66
C GLN A 62 0.20 -17.95 0.80
N TRP A 63 -0.22 -16.78 0.31
CA TRP A 63 -1.54 -16.59 -0.33
C TRP A 63 -1.50 -16.40 -1.84
N GLY A 64 -0.33 -16.08 -2.40
CA GLY A 64 -0.15 -15.84 -3.84
C GLY A 64 0.17 -14.38 -4.17
N GLU A 65 0.67 -14.16 -5.39
CA GLU A 65 1.14 -12.83 -5.82
C GLU A 65 0.01 -11.80 -5.93
N GLU A 66 -1.19 -12.19 -6.36
CA GLU A 66 -2.32 -11.26 -6.51
C GLU A 66 -2.80 -10.71 -5.15
N GLN A 67 -2.89 -11.58 -4.14
CA GLN A 67 -3.24 -11.20 -2.77
C GLN A 67 -2.16 -10.30 -2.16
N ARG A 68 -0.88 -10.64 -2.40
CA ARG A 68 0.24 -9.80 -2.00
C ARG A 68 0.15 -8.42 -2.64
N ALA A 69 -0.10 -8.32 -3.94
CA ALA A 69 -0.21 -7.06 -4.66
C ALA A 69 -1.37 -6.18 -4.12
N VAL A 70 -2.51 -6.80 -3.77
CA VAL A 70 -3.62 -6.09 -3.13
C VAL A 70 -3.19 -5.49 -1.79
N LEU A 71 -2.50 -6.25 -0.94
CA LEU A 71 -2.04 -5.80 0.37
C LEU A 71 -0.91 -4.76 0.28
N GLU A 72 -0.03 -4.89 -0.69
CA GLU A 72 1.03 -3.93 -0.97
C GLU A 72 0.43 -2.57 -1.37
N LYS A 73 -0.57 -2.57 -2.25
CA LYS A 73 -1.34 -1.36 -2.62
C LYS A 73 -2.11 -0.80 -1.42
N ALA A 74 -2.75 -1.66 -0.63
CA ALA A 74 -3.52 -1.24 0.54
C ALA A 74 -2.64 -0.62 1.63
N SER A 75 -1.39 -1.07 1.75
CA SER A 75 -0.44 -0.61 2.78
C SER A 75 0.57 0.43 2.28
N SER A 76 0.43 0.94 1.06
CA SER A 76 1.36 1.94 0.50
C SER A 76 1.23 3.34 1.14
N SER A 77 0.15 3.60 1.88
CA SER A 77 -0.06 4.87 2.60
C SER A 77 -1.07 4.69 3.73
N ILE A 78 -1.06 5.62 4.70
CA ILE A 78 -2.04 5.65 5.79
C ILE A 78 -3.47 5.79 5.24
N GLU A 79 -3.68 6.60 4.20
CA GLU A 79 -4.99 6.78 3.57
C GLU A 79 -5.50 5.49 2.93
N ASN A 80 -4.61 4.74 2.26
CA ASN A 80 -4.96 3.47 1.66
C ASN A 80 -5.33 2.43 2.71
N ILE A 81 -4.61 2.38 3.85
CA ILE A 81 -4.98 1.50 4.97
C ILE A 81 -6.35 1.88 5.50
N LYS A 82 -6.62 3.17 5.74
CA LYS A 82 -7.94 3.64 6.22
C LYS A 82 -9.06 3.28 5.25
N LYS A 83 -8.82 3.39 3.93
CA LYS A 83 -9.78 3.01 2.90
C LYS A 83 -10.03 1.50 2.89
N PHE A 84 -8.96 0.70 2.94
CA PHE A 84 -9.06 -0.75 3.00
C PHE A 84 -9.82 -1.21 4.26
N HIS A 85 -9.46 -0.66 5.42
CA HIS A 85 -10.09 -0.96 6.71
C HIS A 85 -11.58 -0.66 6.68
N ARG A 86 -11.96 0.56 6.28
CA ARG A 86 -13.37 0.95 6.18
C ARG A 86 -14.14 0.02 5.23
N ASN A 87 -13.64 -0.19 4.02
CA ASN A 87 -14.38 -0.94 3.01
C ASN A 87 -14.50 -2.43 3.39
N TYR A 88 -13.39 -3.07 3.75
CA TYR A 88 -13.37 -4.53 3.85
C TYR A 88 -13.41 -5.07 5.28
N CYS A 89 -12.96 -4.30 6.28
CA CYS A 89 -12.96 -4.74 7.67
C CYS A 89 -14.19 -4.24 8.45
N ILE A 90 -14.73 -3.07 8.09
CA ILE A 90 -15.89 -2.47 8.76
C ILE A 90 -17.17 -2.68 7.96
N ASN A 91 -17.18 -2.25 6.68
CA ASN A 91 -18.37 -2.36 5.84
C ASN A 91 -18.60 -3.79 5.32
N ASN A 92 -17.59 -4.67 5.42
CA ASN A 92 -17.61 -6.03 4.88
C ASN A 92 -17.89 -6.06 3.36
N ASP A 93 -17.38 -5.06 2.63
CA ASP A 93 -17.44 -5.05 1.17
C ASP A 93 -16.72 -6.29 0.62
N PHE A 94 -17.20 -6.81 -0.52
CA PHE A 94 -16.57 -7.96 -1.15
C PHE A 94 -15.28 -7.55 -1.88
N ASN A 95 -14.19 -8.28 -1.64
CA ASN A 95 -12.94 -8.16 -2.39
C ASN A 95 -12.71 -9.46 -3.19
N PRO A 96 -12.75 -9.41 -4.54
CA PRO A 96 -12.70 -10.61 -5.37
C PRO A 96 -11.35 -11.35 -5.35
N ILE A 97 -10.28 -10.67 -4.94
CA ILE A 97 -8.91 -11.23 -4.94
C ILE A 97 -8.52 -11.67 -3.53
N LEU A 98 -8.87 -10.86 -2.52
CA LEU A 98 -8.52 -11.09 -1.12
C LEU A 98 -9.80 -11.26 -0.30
N PHE A 99 -10.28 -12.49 -0.16
CA PHE A 99 -11.50 -12.85 0.56
C PHE A 99 -11.25 -14.00 1.56
N GLY A 100 -12.25 -14.32 2.37
CA GLY A 100 -12.18 -15.43 3.32
C GLY A 100 -11.14 -15.19 4.42
N ASP A 101 -10.36 -16.22 4.74
CA ASP A 101 -9.38 -16.16 5.84
C ASP A 101 -8.23 -15.17 5.58
N PRO A 102 -7.65 -15.05 4.37
CA PRO A 102 -6.70 -13.98 4.04
C PRO A 102 -7.20 -12.57 4.38
N LEU A 103 -8.46 -12.27 4.05
CA LEU A 103 -9.06 -10.97 4.35
C LEU A 103 -9.21 -10.76 5.86
N LYS A 104 -9.73 -11.77 6.58
CA LYS A 104 -9.88 -11.71 8.04
C LYS A 104 -8.54 -11.48 8.73
N GLN A 105 -7.50 -12.20 8.35
CA GLN A 105 -6.16 -12.06 8.93
C GLN A 105 -5.56 -10.68 8.65
N SER A 106 -5.79 -10.15 7.44
CA SER A 106 -5.36 -8.80 7.07
C SER A 106 -6.07 -7.74 7.93
N CYS A 107 -7.37 -7.89 8.16
CA CYS A 107 -8.13 -6.99 9.04
C CYS A 107 -7.65 -7.04 10.49
N VAL A 108 -7.31 -8.23 11.02
CA VAL A 108 -6.73 -8.35 12.37
C VAL A 108 -5.40 -7.59 12.50
N VAL A 109 -4.52 -7.68 11.49
CA VAL A 109 -3.25 -6.93 11.50
C VAL A 109 -3.49 -5.43 11.51
N ILE A 110 -4.42 -4.95 10.68
CA ILE A 110 -4.73 -3.52 10.60
C ILE A 110 -5.34 -3.04 11.92
N GLU A 111 -6.34 -3.74 12.46
CA GLU A 111 -7.02 -3.39 13.71
C GLU A 111 -6.04 -3.28 14.88
N ASN A 112 -5.16 -4.27 15.04
CA ASN A 112 -4.16 -4.31 16.11
C ASN A 112 -3.16 -3.14 16.11
N ASN A 113 -3.08 -2.40 15.01
CA ASN A 113 -2.18 -1.26 14.86
C ASN A 113 -2.93 0.04 14.52
N TYR A 114 -4.26 0.00 14.42
CA TYR A 114 -5.07 1.10 13.86
C TYR A 114 -5.00 2.36 14.73
N ASP A 115 -5.06 2.21 16.05
CA ASP A 115 -4.93 3.33 16.99
C ASP A 115 -3.63 4.12 16.81
N ASN A 116 -2.53 3.43 16.49
CA ASN A 116 -1.24 4.08 16.27
C ASN A 116 -1.18 4.87 14.96
N LEU A 117 -2.08 4.58 14.00
CA LEU A 117 -2.24 5.38 12.78
C LEU A 117 -3.08 6.64 12.99
N LEU A 118 -3.89 6.69 14.06
CA LEU A 118 -4.84 7.78 14.34
C LEU A 118 -4.35 8.79 15.37
N LYS A 119 -3.30 8.47 16.14
CA LYS A 119 -2.72 9.40 17.12
C LYS A 119 -2.37 10.74 16.46
N PRO A 120 -2.70 11.90 17.06
CA PRO A 120 -2.42 13.21 16.47
C PRO A 120 -0.94 13.42 16.20
#